data_AF-A0A7J2Y8C3-F1
#
_entry.id   AF-A0A7J2Y8C3-F1
#
_cell.length_a   1.000
_cell.length_b   1.000
_cell.length_c   1.000
_cell.angle_alpha   90.00
_cell.angle_beta   90.00
_cell.angle_gamma   90.00
#
_symmetry.space_group_name_H-M   'P 1'
#
loop_
_entity.id
_entity.type
_entity.pdbx_description
1 polymer ?
#
loop_
_entity_poly.entity_id
_entity_poly.type
_entity_poly.pdbx_seq_one_letter_code
_entity_poly.pdbx_strand_id
1 'polypeptide(L)' 'MLIERNLEAELGTHADLGRRCAVCAVPTVVVDSRIKVEGVPDFPWFRSDELFARLEGKYPLR' A
#
# COMPACT_ATOMS: atom_id res chain seq x y z
N MET A 1 -11.42 -6.81 -3.12
CA MET A 1 -11.35 -5.86 -4.26
C MET A 1 -9.99 -5.21 -4.18
N LEU A 2 -9.05 -5.56 -5.07
CA LEU A 2 -7.74 -4.91 -5.09
C LEU A 2 -7.91 -3.51 -5.67
N ILE A 3 -7.77 -2.48 -4.83
CA ILE A 3 -7.77 -1.10 -5.29
C ILE A 3 -6.31 -0.66 -5.44
N GLU A 4 -5.73 -0.83 -6.63
CA GLU A 4 -4.50 -0.12 -6.97
C GLU A 4 -4.87 1.34 -7.29
N ARG A 5 -4.43 2.29 -6.45
CA ARG A 5 -4.58 3.73 -6.71
C ARG A 5 -3.20 4.35 -6.81
N ASN A 6 -2.89 4.90 -7.98
CA ASN A 6 -1.69 5.67 -8.18
C ASN A 6 -1.79 6.99 -7.40
N LEU A 7 -1.07 7.09 -6.29
CA LEU A 7 -1.06 8.27 -5.41
C LEU A 7 -0.31 9.46 -6.02
N GLU A 8 0.49 9.27 -7.09
CA GLU A 8 1.25 10.36 -7.71
C GLU A 8 0.37 11.40 -8.42
N ALA A 9 -0.80 10.99 -8.94
CA ALA A 9 -1.63 11.89 -9.76
C ALA A 9 -2.44 12.90 -8.93
N GLU A 10 -2.82 12.58 -7.68
CA GLU A 10 -3.89 13.31 -6.97
C GLU A 10 -3.65 13.40 -5.46
N LEU A 11 -2.48 13.87 -5.02
CA LEU A 11 -2.17 14.08 -3.60
C LEU A 11 -3.18 15.01 -2.90
N GLY A 12 -3.80 15.95 -3.62
CA GLY A 12 -4.85 16.84 -3.10
C GLY A 12 -6.19 16.13 -2.87
N THR A 13 -6.58 15.21 -3.76
CA THR A 13 -7.90 14.55 -3.73
C THR A 13 -8.00 13.46 -2.66
N HIS A 14 -6.86 12.88 -2.26
CA HIS A 14 -6.80 11.76 -1.31
C HIS A 14 -5.96 12.04 -0.06
N ALA A 15 -5.70 13.32 0.27
CA ALA A 15 -4.90 13.71 1.43
C ALA A 15 -5.38 13.07 2.75
N ASP A 16 -6.69 12.90 2.92
CA ASP A 16 -7.28 12.21 4.08
C ASP A 16 -6.90 10.73 4.15
N LEU A 17 -6.89 10.05 3.00
CA LEU A 17 -6.48 8.65 2.92
C LEU A 17 -4.97 8.52 3.19
N GLY A 18 -4.15 9.41 2.62
CA GLY A 18 -2.72 9.46 2.89
C GLY A 18 -2.41 9.65 4.37
N ARG A 19 -3.14 10.55 5.06
CA ARG A 19 -3.03 10.75 6.51
C ARG A 19 -3.46 9.52 7.31
N ARG A 20 -4.62 8.93 6.99
CA ARG A 20 -5.14 7.73 7.67
C ARG A 20 -4.25 6.50 7.52
N CYS A 21 -3.54 6.41 6.39
CA CYS A 21 -2.62 5.32 6.11
C CYS A 21 -1.15 5.68 6.40
N ALA A 22 -0.88 6.83 7.04
CA ALA A 22 0.45 7.31 7.39
C ALA A 22 1.44 7.20 6.21
N VAL A 23 1.01 7.64 5.02
CA VAL A 23 1.83 7.65 3.81
C VAL A 23 2.76 8.87 3.86
N CYS A 24 4.06 8.63 3.95
CA CYS A 24 5.09 9.69 4.01
C CYS A 24 5.99 9.73 2.77
N ALA A 25 5.92 8.71 1.90
CA ALA A 25 6.72 8.59 0.69
C ALA A 25 5.89 8.12 -0.50
N VAL A 26 6.34 8.41 -1.71
CA VAL A 26 5.72 7.93 -2.96
C VAL A 26 6.76 7.21 -3.84
N PRO A 27 6.37 6.15 -4.56
CA PRO A 27 5.05 5.50 -4.48
C PRO A 27 4.89 4.74 -3.14
N THR A 28 3.65 4.57 -2.69
CA THR A 28 3.31 3.71 -1.56
C THR A 28 2.08 2.88 -1.92
N VAL A 29 2.13 1.58 -1.64
CA VAL A 29 1.01 0.66 -1.83
C VAL A 29 0.45 0.29 -0.46
N VAL A 30 -0.86 0.51 -0.29
CA VAL A 30 -1.59 0.11 0.92
C VAL A 30 -2.62 -0.96 0.54
N VAL A 31 -2.58 -2.11 1.21
CA VAL A 31 -3.52 -3.21 0.97
C VAL A 31 -4.33 -3.49 2.24
N ASP A 32 -5.65 -3.55 2.07
CA ASP A 32 -6.65 -3.89 3.10
C ASP A 32 -6.51 -3.13 4.42
N SER A 33 -5.88 -1.94 4.39
CA SER A 33 -5.52 -1.17 5.57
C SER A 33 -4.73 -1.98 6.61
N ARG A 34 -3.93 -2.95 6.17
CA ARG A 34 -3.09 -3.82 7.01
C ARG A 34 -1.65 -3.88 6.56
N ILE A 35 -1.41 -3.70 5.27
CA ILE A 35 -0.08 -3.77 4.65
C ILE A 35 0.28 -2.38 4.10
N LYS A 36 1.51 -1.91 4.34
CA LYS A 36 2.07 -0.67 3.77
C LYS A 36 3.46 -0.92 3.19
N VAL A 37 3.56 -0.89 1.86
CA VAL A 37 4.83 -1.03 1.13
C VAL A 37 5.22 0.35 0.59
N GLU A 38 6.28 0.91 1.13
CA GLU A 38 6.86 2.17 0.65
C GLU A 38 7.90 1.89 -0.44
N GLY A 39 7.92 2.72 -1.48
CA GLY A 39 8.76 2.54 -2.66
C GLY A 39 8.17 1.60 -3.69
N VAL A 40 8.93 1.38 -4.77
CA VAL A 40 8.54 0.47 -5.86
C VAL A 40 8.78 -0.97 -5.39
N PRO A 41 7.74 -1.83 -5.35
CA PRO A 41 7.92 -3.24 -4.98
C PRO A 41 8.84 -3.97 -5.96
N ASP A 42 9.74 -4.80 -5.43
CA ASP A 42 10.66 -5.65 -6.21
C ASP A 42 10.14 -7.08 -6.41
N PHE A 43 8.87 -7.32 -6.07
CA PHE A 43 8.21 -8.61 -6.14
C PHE A 43 6.94 -8.54 -7.00
N PRO A 44 6.53 -9.65 -7.62
CA PRO A 44 5.32 -9.67 -8.43
C PRO A 44 4.07 -9.60 -7.55
N TRP A 45 3.08 -8.82 -7.99
CA TRP A 45 1.74 -8.84 -7.41
C TRP A 45 0.91 -9.96 -8.03
N PHE A 46 0.42 -10.86 -7.20
CA PHE A 46 -0.52 -11.89 -7.60
C PHE A 46 -1.45 -12.21 -6.44
N ARG A 47 -2.64 -12.72 -6.76
CA ARG A 47 -3.60 -13.14 -5.73
C ARG A 47 -3.13 -14.46 -5.12
N SER A 48 -2.49 -14.39 -3.96
CA SER A 48 -2.09 -15.55 -3.16
C SER A 48 -2.16 -15.23 -1.68
N ASP A 49 -2.89 -16.06 -0.93
CA ASP A 49 -3.02 -15.92 0.52
C ASP A 49 -1.67 -16.04 1.23
N GLU A 50 -0.77 -16.89 0.70
CA GLU A 50 0.60 -17.03 1.22
C GLU A 50 1.39 -15.73 1.04
N LEU A 51 1.26 -15.08 -0.11
CA LEU A 51 1.90 -13.78 -0.35
C LEU A 51 1.36 -12.75 0.64
N PHE A 52 0.03 -12.65 0.79
CA PHE A 52 -0.58 -11.68 1.71
C PHE A 52 -0.15 -11.93 3.16
N ALA A 53 -0.16 -13.17 3.65
CA ALA A 53 0.30 -13.51 4.98
C ALA A 53 1.77 -13.11 5.21
N ARG A 54 2.64 -13.33 4.22
CA ARG A 54 4.04 -12.90 4.28
C ARG A 54 4.17 -11.38 4.32
N LEU A 55 3.36 -10.68 3.52
CA LEU A 55 3.38 -9.22 3.45
C LEU A 55 2.81 -8.55 4.72
N GLU A 56 1.76 -9.10 5.33
CA GLU A 56 1.24 -8.60 6.62
C GLU A 56 2.32 -8.65 7.71
N GLY A 57 3.15 -9.71 7.74
CA GLY A 57 4.28 -9.81 8.65
C GLY A 57 5.44 -8.86 8.33
N LYS A 58 5.79 -8.72 7.04
CA LYS A 58 6.97 -7.95 6.61
C LYS A 58 6.72 -6.44 6.52
N TYR A 59 5.51 -6.04 6.16
CA TYR A 59 5.15 -4.67 5.84
C TYR A 59 3.85 -4.24 6.56
N PRO A 60 3.78 -4.32 7.90
CA PRO A 60 2.56 -3.94 8.62
C PRO A 60 2.25 -2.44 8.44
N LEU A 61 0.97 -2.10 8.31
CA LEU A 61 0.50 -0.73 8.38
C LEU A 61 0.67 -0.21 9.82
N ARG A 62 1.79 0.47 10.08
CA ARG A 62 2.06 1.25 11.30
C ARG A 62 1.87 2.74 11.04
#